data_AF-A0A2G6KMZ1-F1
#
_entry.id   AF-A0A2G6KMZ1-F1
#
_cell.length_a   1.000
_cell.length_b   1.000
_cell.length_c   1.000
_cell.angle_alpha   90.00
_cell.angle_beta   90.00
_cell.angle_gamma   90.00
#
_symmetry.space_group_name_H-M   'P 1'
#
loop_
_entity.id
_entity.type
_entity.pdbx_description
1 polymer ?
#
loop_
_entity_poly.entity_id
_entity_poly.type
_entity_poly.pdbx_seq_one_letter_code
_entity_poly.pdbx_strand_id
1 'polypeptide(L)'
;MHLLAAKPGGFVDDEGIIDLDQTPAEVIILTAADSSLSALSSALDELYQCHQGEPELPRVRLANWVQLLKPAAYDLYEHKVLDFAQVVVVSLLGGGSYWAYGLERLTEWQRAQTPESPRTLIVVPGDDTPDPDLMEVCSVAPEDAHRVWRYLREGGIANARQLYHFIMGRYVSGINADNFPWQEPKPFPKCLIYEPGVGQGTLLSWRNRVRERGDQTNPVVILLFYRSHLQSANMTMFDDLIKVLQQQALSVLPVAISSLKDAASLELVNTLIEQAGVQLILNATGFATNTVASPDLSSEPSAFQSPFEKDIVVLQLVLSGSTEEDWMTHSQGLRNRDLAMQVVLPEMDGRIVSRALSFKNESYYDERTESGIVRYELNDDRAHFVAELARRYCQLALKPDSEKRIAMILANYPTKDGRIGNGVGLDTPESARRILLAMAEAGYPVSDIPESGNGLIEALLSSVTNNPNTLDYLPCWQSLCVKEYKKRFASLPEASQKAVIDQWGEPEQDIKYRQGRLMLSGIRLGDTFVGIQPARGFNIDLVANYHDPDLIPPHNYLAFYFWLRHVYQVDAVIHVGKHGNLEWLPGKGSALSAQCWPDIALGAMPHFYPFIVNDPGEGAQAKRRTQAAIIDH
;
A
#
# COMPACT_ATOMS: atom_id res chain seq x y z
N MET A 1 15.64 31.00 -18.84
CA MET A 1 14.60 29.97 -19.01
C MET A 1 15.32 28.63 -18.92
N HIS A 2 15.10 27.86 -17.85
CA HIS A 2 15.78 26.57 -17.66
C HIS A 2 14.96 25.47 -18.34
N LEU A 3 15.59 24.72 -19.24
CA LEU A 3 15.08 23.48 -19.78
C LEU A 3 15.32 22.39 -18.74
N LEU A 4 14.26 21.67 -18.39
CA LEU A 4 14.32 20.54 -17.48
C LEU A 4 14.13 19.25 -18.29
N ALA A 5 14.91 18.23 -17.94
CA ALA A 5 14.67 16.88 -18.44
C ALA A 5 13.34 16.35 -17.87
N ALA A 6 12.61 15.61 -18.68
CA ALA A 6 11.41 14.90 -18.23
C ALA A 6 11.76 13.95 -17.08
N LYS A 7 11.04 14.06 -15.95
CA LYS A 7 11.16 13.11 -14.85
C LYS A 7 10.14 11.97 -15.00
N PRO A 8 10.56 10.71 -14.79
CA PRO A 8 9.64 9.57 -14.77
C PRO A 8 8.56 9.73 -13.70
N GLY A 9 7.33 9.30 -13.99
CA GLY A 9 6.21 9.28 -13.04
C GLY A 9 5.26 10.49 -13.10
N GLY A 10 5.44 11.37 -14.08
CA GLY A 10 4.51 12.46 -14.39
C GLY A 10 4.54 13.63 -13.41
N PHE A 11 5.59 13.75 -12.58
CA PHE A 11 5.79 14.92 -11.75
C PHE A 11 6.28 16.09 -12.61
N VAL A 12 5.44 17.10 -12.77
CA VAL A 12 5.79 18.37 -13.43
C VAL A 12 6.07 19.38 -12.33
N ASP A 13 7.30 19.87 -12.26
CA ASP A 13 7.63 21.02 -11.42
C ASP A 13 6.98 22.28 -12.02
N ASP A 14 6.47 23.18 -11.17
CA ASP A 14 5.84 24.42 -11.64
C ASP A 14 6.88 25.31 -12.35
N GLU A 15 8.17 25.16 -12.04
CA GLU A 15 9.27 25.88 -12.67
C GLU A 15 9.86 25.12 -13.88
N GLY A 16 10.00 25.78 -15.04
CA GLY A 16 10.74 25.25 -16.21
C GLY A 16 9.89 24.74 -17.40
N ILE A 17 10.55 24.57 -18.56
CA ILE A 17 10.00 23.91 -19.76
C ILE A 17 10.54 22.48 -19.80
N ILE A 18 9.67 21.49 -19.99
CA ILE A 18 10.07 20.09 -20.15
C ILE A 18 10.43 19.84 -21.61
N ASP A 19 11.63 19.34 -21.88
CA ASP A 19 11.98 18.70 -23.15
C ASP A 19 11.97 17.19 -22.94
N LEU A 20 11.21 16.48 -23.79
CA LEU A 20 11.15 15.01 -23.76
C LEU A 20 12.39 14.37 -24.38
N ASP A 21 13.18 15.15 -25.11
CA ASP A 21 14.36 14.75 -25.86
C ASP A 21 14.15 13.60 -26.85
N GLN A 22 12.93 13.52 -27.42
CA GLN A 22 12.60 12.55 -28.45
C GLN A 22 12.96 13.07 -29.85
N THR A 23 13.30 12.14 -30.73
CA THR A 23 13.59 12.32 -32.15
C THR A 23 12.34 12.07 -33.02
N PRO A 24 12.29 12.59 -34.26
CA PRO A 24 11.19 12.36 -35.19
C PRO A 24 10.82 10.89 -35.39
N ALA A 25 9.53 10.60 -35.49
CA ALA A 25 8.99 9.27 -35.74
C ALA A 25 7.65 9.31 -36.49
N GLU A 26 7.32 8.25 -37.20
CA GLU A 26 6.12 8.19 -38.05
C GLU A 26 4.83 8.01 -37.23
N VAL A 27 4.90 7.34 -36.07
CA VAL A 27 3.75 7.09 -35.19
C VAL A 27 4.02 7.63 -33.78
N ILE A 28 3.12 8.47 -33.29
CA ILE A 28 3.21 9.05 -31.93
C ILE A 28 1.96 8.65 -31.15
N ILE A 29 2.14 8.09 -29.94
CA ILE A 29 1.03 7.78 -29.03
C ILE A 29 1.23 8.56 -27.72
N LEU A 30 0.26 9.39 -27.41
CA LEU A 30 0.24 10.24 -26.22
C LEU A 30 -0.81 9.75 -25.22
N THR A 31 -0.42 9.45 -23.97
CA THR A 31 -1.36 9.02 -22.92
C THR A 31 -0.92 9.49 -21.54
N ALA A 32 -1.86 9.86 -20.67
CA ALA A 32 -1.56 10.28 -19.30
C ALA A 32 -1.08 9.12 -18.39
N ALA A 33 -1.33 7.87 -18.80
CA ALA A 33 -1.09 6.70 -17.97
C ALA A 33 0.26 6.06 -18.32
N ASP A 34 1.26 6.19 -17.42
CA ASP A 34 2.58 5.54 -17.57
C ASP A 34 2.48 4.02 -17.74
N SER A 35 1.45 3.43 -17.14
CA SER A 35 1.14 2.02 -17.23
C SER A 35 0.73 1.61 -18.66
N SER A 36 0.04 2.48 -19.40
CA SER A 36 -0.27 2.26 -20.81
C SER A 36 0.97 2.39 -21.68
N LEU A 37 1.86 3.36 -21.39
CA LEU A 37 3.15 3.48 -22.08
C LEU A 37 3.98 2.20 -21.94
N SER A 38 4.01 1.62 -20.74
CA SER A 38 4.71 0.35 -20.45
C SER A 38 4.17 -0.83 -21.28
N ALA A 39 2.85 -0.96 -21.40
CA ALA A 39 2.23 -2.03 -22.18
C ALA A 39 2.46 -1.86 -23.69
N LEU A 40 2.38 -0.62 -24.18
CA LEU A 40 2.63 -0.27 -25.58
C LEU A 40 4.09 -0.54 -25.96
N SER A 41 5.05 -0.11 -25.12
CA SER A 41 6.48 -0.40 -25.28
C SER A 41 6.74 -1.91 -25.37
N SER A 42 6.21 -2.69 -24.43
CA SER A 42 6.38 -4.16 -24.42
C SER A 42 5.79 -4.83 -25.65
N ALA A 43 4.62 -4.36 -26.13
CA ALA A 43 4.00 -4.89 -27.34
C ALA A 43 4.77 -4.52 -28.61
N LEU A 44 5.40 -3.34 -28.63
CA LEU A 44 6.26 -2.93 -29.73
C LEU A 44 7.51 -3.79 -29.80
N ASP A 45 8.13 -4.09 -28.67
CA ASP A 45 9.26 -5.02 -28.60
C ASP A 45 8.91 -6.41 -29.16
N GLU A 46 7.77 -6.98 -28.79
CA GLU A 46 7.30 -8.25 -29.37
C GLU A 46 7.11 -8.14 -30.89
N LEU A 47 6.55 -7.03 -31.36
CA LEU A 47 6.30 -6.80 -32.79
C LEU A 47 7.62 -6.75 -33.57
N TYR A 48 8.63 -6.02 -33.06
CA TYR A 48 9.95 -5.94 -33.68
C TYR A 48 10.71 -7.27 -33.65
N GLN A 49 10.53 -8.09 -32.60
CA GLN A 49 11.10 -9.43 -32.54
C GLN A 49 10.47 -10.37 -33.59
N CYS A 50 9.16 -10.28 -33.82
CA CYS A 50 8.46 -11.11 -34.81
C CYS A 50 8.86 -10.77 -36.26
N HIS A 51 9.25 -9.53 -36.53
CA HIS A 51 9.59 -9.05 -37.88
C HIS A 51 11.10 -8.90 -38.11
N GLN A 52 11.94 -9.60 -37.32
CA GLN A 52 13.39 -9.60 -37.55
C GLN A 52 13.72 -10.09 -38.97
N GLY A 53 14.17 -9.18 -39.84
CA GLY A 53 14.57 -9.46 -41.23
C GLY A 53 13.63 -8.90 -42.32
N GLU A 54 12.54 -8.24 -41.96
CA GLU A 54 11.61 -7.54 -42.88
C GLU A 54 11.96 -6.03 -43.04
N PRO A 55 11.38 -5.29 -44.01
CA PRO A 55 11.65 -3.86 -44.18
C PRO A 55 11.45 -3.06 -42.90
N GLU A 56 12.14 -1.91 -42.84
CA GLU A 56 12.24 -1.04 -41.67
C GLU A 56 10.85 -0.67 -41.12
N LEU A 57 10.53 -1.19 -39.93
CA LEU A 57 9.30 -0.88 -39.22
C LEU A 57 9.22 0.63 -38.89
N PRO A 58 8.01 1.22 -38.80
CA PRO A 58 7.85 2.60 -38.39
C PRO A 58 8.45 2.84 -37.02
N ARG A 59 9.12 3.97 -36.86
CA ARG A 59 9.52 4.46 -35.55
C ARG A 59 8.26 4.90 -34.81
N VAL A 60 8.24 4.58 -33.53
CA VAL A 60 7.14 4.91 -32.64
C VAL A 60 7.69 5.76 -31.50
N ARG A 61 6.98 6.82 -31.10
CA ARG A 61 7.25 7.52 -29.84
C ARG A 61 6.07 7.40 -28.91
N LEU A 62 6.38 7.13 -27.66
CA LEU A 62 5.40 7.07 -26.58
C LEU A 62 5.71 8.21 -25.62
N ALA A 63 4.71 9.01 -25.27
CA ALA A 63 4.93 10.12 -24.34
C ALA A 63 3.72 10.36 -23.43
N ASN A 64 4.02 10.88 -22.24
CA ASN A 64 2.99 11.33 -21.32
C ASN A 64 2.61 12.78 -21.64
N TRP A 65 1.41 13.01 -22.18
CA TRP A 65 0.98 14.37 -22.58
C TRP A 65 0.90 15.36 -21.42
N VAL A 66 0.85 14.89 -20.16
CA VAL A 66 0.90 15.77 -18.98
C VAL A 66 2.22 16.56 -18.93
N GLN A 67 3.30 16.01 -19.50
CA GLN A 67 4.59 16.70 -19.64
C GLN A 67 4.56 17.80 -20.71
N LEU A 68 3.53 17.82 -21.55
CA LEU A 68 3.31 18.78 -22.64
C LEU A 68 2.17 19.77 -22.33
N LEU A 69 1.77 19.90 -21.05
CA LEU A 69 0.72 20.86 -20.63
C LEU A 69 1.10 22.32 -20.88
N LYS A 70 2.39 22.66 -20.72
CA LYS A 70 2.87 24.04 -20.93
C LYS A 70 2.98 24.30 -22.44
N PRO A 71 2.37 25.39 -22.97
CA PRO A 71 2.40 25.69 -24.41
C PRO A 71 3.80 25.63 -25.04
N ALA A 72 4.81 26.21 -24.36
CA ALA A 72 6.19 26.19 -24.85
C ALA A 72 6.82 24.78 -24.92
N ALA A 73 6.40 23.84 -24.04
CA ALA A 73 6.85 22.45 -24.11
C ALA A 73 6.18 21.72 -25.29
N TYR A 74 4.89 21.98 -25.49
CA TYR A 74 4.15 21.46 -26.65
C TYR A 74 4.75 21.97 -27.97
N ASP A 75 4.95 23.28 -28.12
CA ASP A 75 5.46 23.89 -29.36
C ASP A 75 6.84 23.35 -29.74
N LEU A 76 7.70 23.16 -28.74
CA LEU A 76 9.01 22.54 -28.93
C LEU A 76 8.86 21.10 -29.45
N TYR A 77 7.98 20.31 -28.82
CA TYR A 77 7.73 18.93 -29.20
C TYR A 77 7.07 18.81 -30.58
N GLU A 78 6.17 19.74 -30.91
CA GLU A 78 5.50 19.78 -32.20
C GLU A 78 6.51 19.97 -33.33
N HIS A 79 7.36 20.99 -33.22
CA HIS A 79 8.38 21.29 -34.22
C HIS A 79 9.48 20.22 -34.29
N LYS A 80 9.88 19.63 -33.16
CA LYS A 80 10.96 18.63 -33.10
C LYS A 80 10.49 17.25 -33.54
N VAL A 81 9.24 16.87 -33.29
CA VAL A 81 8.73 15.50 -33.44
C VAL A 81 7.45 15.43 -34.25
N LEU A 82 6.37 16.12 -33.84
CA LEU A 82 5.04 15.93 -34.46
C LEU A 82 5.01 16.35 -35.93
N ASP A 83 5.75 17.38 -36.33
CA ASP A 83 5.76 17.86 -37.72
C ASP A 83 6.20 16.80 -38.75
N PHE A 84 6.94 15.79 -38.29
CA PHE A 84 7.42 14.65 -39.07
C PHE A 84 6.56 13.39 -38.92
N ALA A 85 5.56 13.42 -38.04
CA ALA A 85 4.69 12.27 -37.79
C ALA A 85 3.64 12.11 -38.90
N GLN A 86 3.24 10.85 -39.14
CA GLN A 86 2.12 10.51 -40.01
C GLN A 86 0.87 10.19 -39.22
N VAL A 87 1.02 9.61 -38.03
CA VAL A 87 -0.10 9.25 -37.15
C VAL A 87 0.15 9.74 -35.74
N VAL A 88 -0.81 10.47 -35.18
CA VAL A 88 -0.83 10.88 -33.78
C VAL A 88 -2.08 10.32 -33.12
N VAL A 89 -1.88 9.48 -32.10
CA VAL A 89 -2.96 8.94 -31.26
C VAL A 89 -2.88 9.58 -29.89
N VAL A 90 -3.99 10.14 -29.41
CA VAL A 90 -4.06 10.77 -28.08
C VAL A 90 -5.15 10.09 -27.26
N SER A 91 -4.78 9.56 -26.11
CA SER A 91 -5.70 9.10 -25.07
C SER A 91 -5.81 10.17 -23.99
N LEU A 92 -6.90 10.94 -24.04
CA LEU A 92 -7.09 12.15 -23.24
C LEU A 92 -8.03 11.89 -22.06
N LEU A 93 -7.52 12.04 -20.83
CA LEU A 93 -8.33 11.90 -19.62
C LEU A 93 -8.92 13.27 -19.21
N GLY A 94 -10.22 13.31 -18.92
CA GLY A 94 -10.89 14.53 -18.44
C GLY A 94 -11.48 15.45 -19.52
N GLY A 95 -11.52 14.99 -20.78
CA GLY A 95 -12.12 15.74 -21.90
C GLY A 95 -11.24 16.83 -22.49
N GLY A 96 -11.72 17.48 -23.55
CA GLY A 96 -10.93 18.44 -24.34
C GLY A 96 -10.49 19.69 -23.58
N SER A 97 -11.20 20.08 -22.52
CA SER A 97 -10.88 21.26 -21.72
C SER A 97 -9.61 21.10 -20.88
N TYR A 98 -9.22 19.86 -20.55
CA TYR A 98 -8.07 19.57 -19.70
C TYR A 98 -6.73 19.86 -20.42
N TRP A 99 -6.72 19.78 -21.75
CA TRP A 99 -5.56 20.10 -22.58
C TRP A 99 -5.97 20.86 -23.85
N ALA A 100 -6.75 21.93 -23.66
CA ALA A 100 -7.36 22.70 -24.75
C ALA A 100 -6.33 23.18 -25.79
N TYR A 101 -5.19 23.70 -25.33
CA TYR A 101 -4.12 24.18 -26.21
C TYR A 101 -3.54 23.06 -27.09
N GLY A 102 -3.22 21.91 -26.51
CA GLY A 102 -2.69 20.78 -27.27
C GLY A 102 -3.70 20.22 -28.26
N LEU A 103 -4.98 20.16 -27.89
CA LEU A 103 -6.04 19.69 -28.79
C LEU A 103 -6.26 20.65 -29.98
N GLU A 104 -6.26 21.95 -29.74
CA GLU A 104 -6.35 22.98 -30.79
C GLU A 104 -5.18 22.85 -31.77
N ARG A 105 -3.95 22.82 -31.26
CA ARG A 105 -2.74 22.71 -32.09
C ARG A 105 -2.66 21.40 -32.85
N LEU A 106 -3.04 20.27 -32.25
CA LEU A 106 -3.12 18.98 -32.97
C LEU A 106 -4.13 19.01 -34.12
N THR A 107 -5.26 19.70 -33.93
CA THR A 107 -6.26 19.89 -34.98
C THR A 107 -5.69 20.72 -36.13
N GLU A 108 -4.94 21.79 -35.82
CA GLU A 108 -4.24 22.59 -36.83
C GLU A 108 -3.14 21.81 -37.55
N TRP A 109 -2.37 21.02 -36.80
CA TRP A 109 -1.37 20.11 -37.35
C TRP A 109 -1.99 19.14 -38.37
N GLN A 110 -3.14 18.55 -38.05
CA GLN A 110 -3.87 17.65 -38.95
C GLN A 110 -4.37 18.39 -40.20
N ARG A 111 -4.93 19.60 -40.05
CA ARG A 111 -5.42 20.41 -41.18
C ARG A 111 -4.32 20.81 -42.16
N ALA A 112 -3.06 20.87 -41.70
CA ALA A 112 -1.90 21.15 -42.55
C ALA A 112 -1.41 19.95 -43.38
N GLN A 113 -2.14 18.82 -43.40
CA GLN A 113 -1.78 17.66 -44.22
C GLN A 113 -1.69 17.98 -45.72
N THR A 114 -0.79 17.29 -46.40
CA THR A 114 -0.66 17.32 -47.87
C THR A 114 -0.57 15.90 -48.42
N PRO A 115 -0.78 15.68 -49.73
CA PRO A 115 -0.59 14.34 -50.32
C PRO A 115 0.82 13.77 -50.12
N GLU A 116 1.82 14.62 -49.94
CA GLU A 116 3.23 14.24 -49.70
C GLU A 116 3.54 14.04 -48.21
N SER A 117 2.72 14.59 -47.32
CA SER A 117 2.85 14.51 -45.87
C SER A 117 1.47 14.24 -45.24
N PRO A 118 0.97 12.99 -45.32
CA PRO A 118 -0.31 12.64 -44.73
C PRO A 118 -0.24 12.74 -43.21
N ARG A 119 -1.27 13.32 -42.59
CA ARG A 119 -1.36 13.48 -41.13
C ARG A 119 -2.69 12.96 -40.62
N THR A 120 -2.62 11.89 -39.85
CA THR A 120 -3.75 11.22 -39.23
C THR A 120 -3.78 11.53 -37.74
N LEU A 121 -4.83 12.20 -37.29
CA LEU A 121 -5.11 12.45 -35.89
C LEU A 121 -6.24 11.53 -35.39
N ILE A 122 -6.00 10.84 -34.28
CA ILE A 122 -6.97 10.00 -33.57
C ILE A 122 -6.98 10.43 -32.09
N VAL A 123 -8.08 11.01 -31.62
CA VAL A 123 -8.25 11.44 -30.22
C VAL A 123 -9.35 10.62 -29.59
N VAL A 124 -9.03 9.91 -28.51
CA VAL A 124 -9.97 9.03 -27.81
C VAL A 124 -9.98 9.33 -26.32
N PRO A 125 -11.11 9.12 -25.63
CA PRO A 125 -11.18 9.31 -24.20
C PRO A 125 -10.26 8.34 -23.45
N GLY A 126 -9.71 8.83 -22.34
CA GLY A 126 -8.85 8.09 -21.42
C GLY A 126 -9.60 7.28 -20.37
N ASP A 127 -10.93 7.18 -20.46
CA ASP A 127 -11.79 6.41 -19.56
C ASP A 127 -12.75 5.48 -20.32
N ASP A 128 -13.54 4.68 -19.60
CA ASP A 128 -14.44 3.67 -20.16
C ASP A 128 -15.73 4.26 -20.76
N THR A 129 -15.91 5.58 -20.69
CA THR A 129 -17.07 6.29 -21.25
C THR A 129 -16.69 6.86 -22.62
N PRO A 130 -17.52 6.66 -23.66
CA PRO A 130 -17.29 7.33 -24.92
C PRO A 130 -17.50 8.84 -24.77
N ASP A 131 -16.64 9.61 -25.43
CA ASP A 131 -16.69 11.07 -25.48
C ASP A 131 -16.85 11.47 -26.96
N PRO A 132 -18.09 11.73 -27.40
CA PRO A 132 -18.37 12.10 -28.79
C PRO A 132 -17.61 13.36 -29.22
N ASP A 133 -17.47 14.35 -28.33
CA ASP A 133 -16.82 15.63 -28.65
C ASP A 133 -15.33 15.42 -28.97
N LEU A 134 -14.65 14.54 -28.21
CA LEU A 134 -13.26 14.17 -28.53
C LEU A 134 -13.17 13.34 -29.82
N MET A 135 -14.11 12.42 -30.03
CA MET A 135 -14.09 11.57 -31.22
C MET A 135 -14.41 12.33 -32.50
N GLU A 136 -15.17 13.44 -32.45
CA GLU A 136 -15.42 14.33 -33.59
C GLU A 136 -14.16 15.03 -34.11
N VAL A 137 -13.12 15.19 -33.28
CA VAL A 137 -11.83 15.76 -33.68
C VAL A 137 -10.99 14.77 -34.51
N CYS A 138 -11.35 13.48 -34.51
CA CYS A 138 -10.63 12.47 -35.27
C CYS A 138 -10.71 12.72 -36.79
N SER A 139 -9.59 12.51 -37.47
CA SER A 139 -9.51 12.55 -38.94
C SER A 139 -9.84 11.21 -39.62
N VAL A 140 -10.20 10.20 -38.84
CA VAL A 140 -10.49 8.83 -39.29
C VAL A 140 -11.99 8.53 -39.23
N ALA A 141 -12.42 7.40 -39.80
CA ALA A 141 -13.80 6.95 -39.68
C ALA A 141 -14.18 6.72 -38.20
N PRO A 142 -15.43 7.03 -37.78
CA PRO A 142 -15.86 6.86 -36.39
C PRO A 142 -15.65 5.44 -35.85
N GLU A 143 -15.83 4.41 -36.69
CA GLU A 143 -15.56 3.03 -36.32
C GLU A 143 -14.09 2.77 -36.00
N ASP A 144 -13.19 3.38 -36.77
CA ASP A 144 -11.75 3.21 -36.59
C ASP A 144 -11.28 3.93 -35.31
N ALA A 145 -11.80 5.13 -35.04
CA ALA A 145 -11.58 5.82 -33.76
C ALA A 145 -12.10 4.99 -32.57
N HIS A 146 -13.29 4.40 -32.71
CA HIS A 146 -13.85 3.52 -31.70
C HIS A 146 -12.99 2.26 -31.47
N ARG A 147 -12.47 1.63 -32.53
CA ARG A 147 -11.54 0.48 -32.41
C ARG A 147 -10.27 0.86 -31.65
N VAL A 148 -9.65 2.00 -31.98
CA VAL A 148 -8.46 2.51 -31.27
C VAL A 148 -8.77 2.76 -29.79
N TRP A 149 -9.90 3.38 -29.49
CA TRP A 149 -10.38 3.57 -28.12
C TRP A 149 -10.49 2.22 -27.40
N ARG A 150 -11.14 1.22 -28.00
CA ARG A 150 -11.34 -0.09 -27.40
C ARG A 150 -10.04 -0.87 -27.22
N TYR A 151 -9.07 -0.82 -28.13
CA TYR A 151 -7.75 -1.41 -27.89
C TYR A 151 -7.05 -0.79 -26.68
N LEU A 152 -7.08 0.55 -26.57
CA LEU A 152 -6.44 1.27 -25.47
C LEU A 152 -7.16 1.08 -24.13
N ARG A 153 -8.49 0.91 -24.12
CA ARG A 153 -9.29 0.70 -22.90
C ARG A 153 -9.30 -0.74 -22.43
N GLU A 154 -9.43 -1.69 -23.35
CA GLU A 154 -9.33 -3.10 -22.97
C GLU A 154 -7.91 -3.46 -22.55
N GLY A 155 -6.91 -2.85 -23.20
CA GLY A 155 -5.51 -2.94 -22.82
C GLY A 155 -4.95 -4.36 -22.91
N GLY A 156 -3.76 -4.54 -22.35
CA GLY A 156 -2.98 -5.77 -22.41
C GLY A 156 -2.12 -5.83 -23.68
N ILE A 157 -1.00 -6.56 -23.58
CA ILE A 157 -0.01 -6.69 -24.66
C ILE A 157 -0.65 -7.19 -25.96
N ALA A 158 -1.60 -8.13 -25.87
CA ALA A 158 -2.30 -8.66 -27.04
C ALA A 158 -3.09 -7.58 -27.80
N ASN A 159 -3.86 -6.73 -27.11
CA ASN A 159 -4.60 -5.63 -27.74
C ASN A 159 -3.66 -4.51 -28.21
N ALA A 160 -2.61 -4.20 -27.45
CA ALA A 160 -1.59 -3.23 -27.86
C ALA A 160 -0.88 -3.66 -29.16
N ARG A 161 -0.59 -4.95 -29.33
CA ARG A 161 -0.07 -5.49 -30.59
C ARG A 161 -1.08 -5.31 -31.72
N GLN A 162 -2.34 -5.68 -31.51
CA GLN A 162 -3.37 -5.50 -32.54
C GLN A 162 -3.58 -4.01 -32.90
N LEU A 163 -3.45 -3.10 -31.93
CA LEU A 163 -3.46 -1.66 -32.16
C LEU A 163 -2.35 -1.22 -33.12
N TYR A 164 -1.12 -1.69 -32.91
CA TYR A 164 -0.01 -1.38 -33.82
C TYR A 164 -0.25 -1.93 -35.22
N HIS A 165 -0.68 -3.19 -35.33
CA HIS A 165 -1.03 -3.78 -36.63
C HIS A 165 -2.12 -2.97 -37.35
N PHE A 166 -3.16 -2.57 -36.62
CA PHE A 166 -4.26 -1.78 -37.15
C PHE A 166 -3.81 -0.39 -37.63
N ILE A 167 -3.05 0.34 -36.82
CA ILE A 167 -2.59 1.69 -37.15
C ILE A 167 -1.56 1.67 -38.29
N MET A 168 -0.54 0.81 -38.17
CA MET A 168 0.56 0.73 -39.14
C MET A 168 0.05 0.26 -40.50
N GLY A 169 -0.81 -0.77 -40.53
CA GLY A 169 -1.35 -1.30 -41.78
C GLY A 169 -2.33 -0.37 -42.49
N ARG A 170 -2.94 0.60 -41.78
CA ARG A 170 -4.02 1.43 -42.33
C ARG A 170 -3.65 2.88 -42.59
N TYR A 171 -2.77 3.46 -41.78
CA TYR A 171 -2.51 4.90 -41.79
C TYR A 171 -1.04 5.29 -41.99
N VAL A 172 -0.11 4.33 -41.97
CA VAL A 172 1.31 4.59 -42.25
C VAL A 172 1.60 4.34 -43.73
N SER A 173 2.15 5.36 -44.39
CA SER A 173 2.48 5.31 -45.81
C SER A 173 3.72 4.47 -46.07
N GLY A 174 3.74 3.75 -47.19
CA GLY A 174 4.86 2.89 -47.58
C GLY A 174 4.85 1.49 -46.94
N ILE A 175 3.84 1.18 -46.13
CA ILE A 175 3.64 -0.15 -45.54
C ILE A 175 2.64 -0.98 -46.34
N ASN A 176 2.96 -2.26 -46.52
CA ASN A 176 2.00 -3.23 -47.03
C ASN A 176 1.05 -3.66 -45.90
N ALA A 177 -0.24 -3.33 -46.02
CA ALA A 177 -1.28 -3.70 -45.07
C ALA A 177 -1.37 -5.22 -44.83
N ASP A 178 -1.05 -6.03 -45.85
CA ASP A 178 -1.08 -7.50 -45.75
C ASP A 178 -0.04 -8.05 -44.76
N ASN A 179 1.03 -7.31 -44.47
CA ASN A 179 2.03 -7.69 -43.47
C ASN A 179 1.56 -7.39 -42.04
N PHE A 180 0.51 -6.59 -41.86
CA PHE A 180 -0.02 -6.18 -40.57
C PHE A 180 -1.47 -6.61 -40.37
N PRO A 181 -1.78 -7.93 -40.42
CA PRO A 181 -3.13 -8.40 -40.14
C PRO A 181 -3.51 -8.07 -38.70
N TRP A 182 -4.71 -7.57 -38.49
CA TRP A 182 -5.23 -7.20 -37.18
C TRP A 182 -6.53 -7.94 -36.87
N GLN A 183 -6.85 -8.04 -35.58
CA GLN A 183 -8.08 -8.65 -35.06
C GLN A 183 -8.80 -7.67 -34.15
N GLU A 184 -10.13 -7.64 -34.19
CA GLU A 184 -10.96 -6.76 -33.35
C GLU A 184 -10.57 -6.81 -31.85
N PRO A 185 -10.66 -5.67 -31.13
CA PRO A 185 -10.28 -5.57 -29.72
C PRO A 185 -10.97 -6.63 -28.85
N LYS A 186 -10.18 -7.37 -28.07
CA LYS A 186 -10.71 -8.39 -27.18
C LYS A 186 -11.04 -7.80 -25.82
N PRO A 187 -12.31 -7.89 -25.36
CA PRO A 187 -12.68 -7.37 -24.06
C PRO A 187 -12.05 -8.21 -22.95
N PHE A 188 -11.55 -7.53 -21.93
CA PHE A 188 -11.07 -8.17 -20.71
C PHE A 188 -12.25 -8.29 -19.73
N PRO A 189 -12.40 -9.38 -18.96
CA PRO A 189 -13.46 -9.51 -17.95
C PRO A 189 -13.34 -8.45 -16.86
N LYS A 190 -14.45 -7.94 -16.32
CA LYS A 190 -14.44 -6.93 -15.23
C LYS A 190 -13.77 -7.43 -13.94
N CYS A 191 -13.94 -8.71 -13.64
CA CYS A 191 -13.30 -9.40 -12.54
C CYS A 191 -12.81 -10.76 -13.02
N LEU A 192 -11.62 -11.18 -12.58
CA LEU A 192 -11.07 -12.51 -12.89
C LEU A 192 -10.05 -12.96 -11.84
N ILE A 193 -9.85 -14.28 -11.76
CA ILE A 193 -8.72 -14.86 -11.02
C ILE A 193 -7.47 -14.69 -11.87
N TYR A 194 -6.45 -14.06 -11.30
CA TYR A 194 -5.16 -13.89 -11.95
C TYR A 194 -4.26 -15.10 -11.67
N GLU A 195 -3.59 -15.56 -12.72
CA GLU A 195 -2.61 -16.62 -12.68
C GLU A 195 -1.23 -16.11 -13.13
N PRO A 196 -0.24 -16.07 -12.22
CA PRO A 196 1.13 -15.69 -12.55
C PRO A 196 1.68 -16.48 -13.74
N GLY A 197 2.22 -15.78 -14.73
CA GLY A 197 2.77 -16.35 -15.96
C GLY A 197 1.74 -16.81 -17.02
N VAL A 198 0.45 -16.84 -16.72
CA VAL A 198 -0.61 -17.24 -17.67
C VAL A 198 -1.58 -16.09 -17.97
N GLY A 199 -1.87 -15.23 -16.99
CA GLY A 199 -2.87 -14.18 -17.10
C GLY A 199 -4.18 -14.60 -16.44
N GLN A 200 -5.14 -15.11 -17.19
CA GLN A 200 -6.44 -15.50 -16.65
C GLN A 200 -6.43 -16.96 -16.15
N GLY A 201 -6.79 -17.17 -14.89
CA GLY A 201 -6.93 -18.48 -14.26
C GLY A 201 -8.35 -18.85 -13.88
N THR A 202 -8.50 -20.04 -13.30
CA THR A 202 -9.76 -20.56 -12.72
C THR A 202 -9.54 -21.03 -11.28
N LEU A 203 -10.61 -21.13 -10.50
CA LEU A 203 -10.51 -21.64 -9.13
C LEU A 203 -9.95 -23.08 -9.11
N LEU A 204 -10.30 -23.90 -10.09
CA LEU A 204 -9.77 -25.26 -10.23
C LEU A 204 -8.26 -25.25 -10.48
N SER A 205 -7.78 -24.43 -11.42
CA SER A 205 -6.35 -24.30 -11.70
C SER A 205 -5.56 -23.82 -10.48
N TRP A 206 -6.12 -22.85 -9.74
CA TRP A 206 -5.53 -22.37 -8.50
C TRP A 206 -5.45 -23.47 -7.43
N ARG A 207 -6.54 -24.23 -7.21
CA ARG A 207 -6.56 -25.37 -6.27
C ARG A 207 -5.53 -26.45 -6.64
N ASN A 208 -5.36 -26.72 -7.94
CA ASN A 208 -4.36 -27.68 -8.42
C ASN A 208 -2.95 -27.21 -8.07
N ARG A 209 -2.62 -25.94 -8.29
CA ARG A 209 -1.30 -25.38 -7.91
C ARG A 209 -1.06 -25.40 -6.41
N VAL A 210 -2.05 -25.05 -5.60
CA VAL A 210 -1.97 -25.16 -4.13
C VAL A 210 -1.67 -26.61 -3.73
N ARG A 211 -2.29 -27.59 -4.42
CA ARG A 211 -2.03 -29.00 -4.19
C ARG A 211 -0.63 -29.44 -4.62
N GLU A 212 -0.17 -29.00 -5.78
CA GLU A 212 1.15 -29.32 -6.32
C GLU A 212 2.29 -28.77 -5.44
N ARG A 213 2.07 -27.62 -4.79
CA ARG A 213 3.02 -27.03 -3.85
C ARG A 213 3.01 -27.65 -2.46
N GLY A 214 1.95 -28.39 -2.11
CA GLY A 214 1.76 -28.95 -0.77
C GLY A 214 1.24 -27.92 0.26
N ASP A 215 0.63 -26.84 -0.21
CA ASP A 215 0.17 -25.72 0.62
C ASP A 215 -1.29 -25.87 1.09
N GLN A 216 -1.86 -27.08 1.07
CA GLN A 216 -3.30 -27.26 1.32
C GLN A 216 -3.71 -26.95 2.77
N THR A 217 -2.77 -27.00 3.71
CA THR A 217 -2.99 -26.66 5.12
C THR A 217 -2.75 -25.19 5.43
N ASN A 218 -2.17 -24.44 4.49
CA ASN A 218 -1.89 -23.03 4.68
C ASN A 218 -3.19 -22.22 4.66
N PRO A 219 -3.33 -21.18 5.50
CA PRO A 219 -4.47 -20.30 5.43
C PRO A 219 -4.56 -19.62 4.06
N VAL A 220 -5.77 -19.55 3.53
CA VAL A 220 -6.05 -18.92 2.24
C VAL A 220 -6.27 -17.43 2.43
N VAL A 221 -5.56 -16.63 1.65
CA VAL A 221 -5.74 -15.16 1.59
C VAL A 221 -6.10 -14.75 0.17
N ILE A 222 -7.04 -13.82 0.01
CA ILE A 222 -7.37 -13.27 -1.30
C ILE A 222 -6.60 -11.95 -1.49
N LEU A 223 -5.90 -11.83 -2.61
CA LEU A 223 -5.16 -10.62 -3.00
C LEU A 223 -5.98 -9.88 -4.07
N LEU A 224 -6.64 -8.80 -3.67
CA LEU A 224 -7.46 -7.96 -4.54
C LEU A 224 -6.64 -6.81 -5.08
N PHE A 225 -6.66 -6.60 -6.39
CA PHE A 225 -6.01 -5.46 -7.03
C PHE A 225 -6.78 -5.00 -8.26
N TYR A 226 -6.48 -3.78 -8.73
CA TYR A 226 -7.15 -3.26 -9.92
C TYR A 226 -6.78 -4.05 -11.17
N ARG A 227 -7.80 -4.38 -11.95
CA ARG A 227 -7.65 -4.95 -13.29
C ARG A 227 -6.76 -4.09 -14.19
N SER A 228 -6.70 -2.78 -14.00
CA SER A 228 -5.82 -1.89 -14.78
C SER A 228 -4.34 -2.28 -14.73
N HIS A 229 -3.89 -2.98 -13.67
CA HIS A 229 -2.54 -3.54 -13.61
C HIS A 229 -2.32 -4.66 -14.64
N LEU A 230 -3.32 -5.51 -14.88
CA LEU A 230 -3.27 -6.52 -15.95
C LEU A 230 -3.29 -5.88 -17.33
N GLN A 231 -4.15 -4.87 -17.51
CA GLN A 231 -4.28 -4.13 -18.77
C GLN A 231 -3.00 -3.37 -19.13
N SER A 232 -2.21 -3.01 -18.13
CA SER A 232 -0.92 -2.37 -18.32
C SER A 232 0.27 -3.33 -18.33
N ALA A 233 0.03 -4.63 -18.24
CA ALA A 233 1.07 -5.65 -18.08
C ALA A 233 2.04 -5.39 -16.90
N ASN A 234 1.58 -4.65 -15.89
CA ASN A 234 2.37 -4.24 -14.74
C ASN A 234 2.12 -5.20 -13.57
N MET A 235 2.51 -6.46 -13.77
CA MET A 235 2.23 -7.56 -12.84
C MET A 235 3.42 -8.04 -12.04
N THR A 236 4.65 -7.64 -12.41
CA THR A 236 5.88 -8.09 -11.73
C THR A 236 5.84 -7.89 -10.21
N MET A 237 5.41 -6.71 -9.75
CA MET A 237 5.26 -6.43 -8.33
C MET A 237 4.27 -7.37 -7.62
N PHE A 238 3.14 -7.70 -8.27
CA PHE A 238 2.18 -8.64 -7.71
C PHE A 238 2.71 -10.07 -7.72
N ASP A 239 3.42 -10.48 -8.77
CA ASP A 239 4.08 -11.78 -8.84
C ASP A 239 5.10 -11.95 -7.71
N ASP A 240 5.89 -10.91 -7.43
CA ASP A 240 6.86 -10.91 -6.33
C ASP A 240 6.18 -10.87 -4.96
N LEU A 241 5.12 -10.07 -4.80
CA LEU A 241 4.31 -10.07 -3.57
C LEU A 241 3.68 -11.45 -3.30
N ILE A 242 3.17 -12.13 -4.34
CA ILE A 242 2.62 -13.49 -4.23
C ILE A 242 3.69 -14.45 -3.74
N LYS A 243 4.93 -14.37 -4.25
CA LYS A 243 6.05 -15.20 -3.77
C LYS A 243 6.35 -14.92 -2.29
N VAL A 244 6.42 -13.65 -1.89
CA VAL A 244 6.67 -13.24 -0.50
C VAL A 244 5.59 -13.77 0.45
N LEU A 245 4.32 -13.67 0.06
CA LEU A 245 3.20 -14.21 0.84
C LEU A 245 3.27 -15.73 0.96
N GLN A 246 3.61 -16.43 -0.12
CA GLN A 246 3.78 -17.89 -0.13
C GLN A 246 4.94 -18.35 0.76
N GLN A 247 6.05 -17.60 0.81
CA GLN A 247 7.16 -17.86 1.73
C GLN A 247 6.75 -17.72 3.21
N GLN A 248 5.68 -16.98 3.50
CA GLN A 248 5.06 -16.88 4.83
C GLN A 248 3.97 -17.94 5.08
N ALA A 249 3.97 -19.03 4.29
CA ALA A 249 3.01 -20.12 4.37
C ALA A 249 1.55 -19.64 4.21
N LEU A 250 1.30 -18.75 3.26
CA LEU A 250 -0.04 -18.31 2.86
C LEU A 250 -0.40 -18.85 1.47
N SER A 251 -1.60 -19.41 1.34
CA SER A 251 -2.17 -19.80 0.04
C SER A 251 -2.87 -18.59 -0.58
N VAL A 252 -2.18 -17.91 -1.51
CA VAL A 252 -2.67 -16.66 -2.10
C VAL A 252 -3.59 -16.95 -3.29
N LEU A 253 -4.80 -16.38 -3.28
CA LEU A 253 -5.75 -16.33 -4.39
C LEU A 253 -5.75 -14.91 -4.99
N PRO A 254 -5.03 -14.65 -6.10
CA PRO A 254 -4.97 -13.33 -6.71
C PRO A 254 -6.23 -13.07 -7.56
N VAL A 255 -6.88 -11.94 -7.35
CA VAL A 255 -8.11 -11.56 -8.06
C VAL A 255 -8.02 -10.11 -8.51
N ALA A 256 -8.17 -9.91 -9.81
CA ALA A 256 -8.19 -8.60 -10.42
C ALA A 256 -9.64 -8.13 -10.57
N ILE A 257 -9.94 -6.92 -10.12
CA ILE A 257 -11.29 -6.32 -10.15
C ILE A 257 -11.26 -4.94 -10.79
N SER A 258 -12.34 -4.55 -11.45
CA SER A 258 -12.52 -3.16 -11.89
C SER A 258 -12.76 -2.24 -10.69
N SER A 259 -13.64 -2.64 -9.77
CA SER A 259 -13.98 -1.88 -8.57
C SER A 259 -14.74 -2.76 -7.58
N LEU A 260 -14.58 -2.52 -6.28
CA LEU A 260 -15.45 -3.11 -5.24
C LEU A 260 -16.88 -2.52 -5.25
N LYS A 261 -17.12 -1.44 -6.01
CA LYS A 261 -18.46 -0.87 -6.23
C LYS A 261 -19.22 -1.55 -7.38
N ASP A 262 -18.54 -2.36 -8.19
CA ASP A 262 -19.17 -3.09 -9.30
C ASP A 262 -19.80 -4.39 -8.74
N ALA A 263 -21.11 -4.52 -8.88
CA ALA A 263 -21.87 -5.62 -8.27
C ALA A 263 -21.37 -7.01 -8.71
N ALA A 264 -21.01 -7.16 -9.99
CA ALA A 264 -20.47 -8.43 -10.52
C ALA A 264 -19.09 -8.76 -9.94
N SER A 265 -18.25 -7.75 -9.73
CA SER A 265 -16.95 -7.92 -9.07
C SER A 265 -17.13 -8.35 -7.61
N LEU A 266 -18.08 -7.75 -6.89
CA LEU A 266 -18.34 -8.08 -5.50
C LEU A 266 -18.94 -9.48 -5.33
N GLU A 267 -19.92 -9.85 -6.17
CA GLU A 267 -20.53 -11.19 -6.18
C GLU A 267 -19.48 -12.29 -6.40
N LEU A 268 -18.58 -12.09 -7.38
CA LEU A 268 -17.50 -13.03 -7.62
C LEU A 268 -16.53 -13.10 -6.43
N VAL A 269 -16.17 -11.96 -5.83
CA VAL A 269 -15.28 -11.96 -4.65
C VAL A 269 -15.92 -12.69 -3.47
N ASN A 270 -17.20 -12.45 -3.16
CA ASN A 270 -17.92 -13.19 -2.10
C ASN A 270 -17.98 -14.69 -2.38
N THR A 271 -18.30 -15.07 -3.62
CA THR A 271 -18.29 -16.47 -4.06
C THR A 271 -16.92 -17.13 -3.85
N LEU A 272 -15.83 -16.41 -4.18
CA LEU A 272 -14.47 -16.91 -4.00
C LEU A 272 -14.07 -16.99 -2.52
N ILE A 273 -14.50 -16.04 -1.70
CA ILE A 273 -14.27 -16.05 -0.25
C ILE A 273 -14.84 -17.33 0.37
N GLU A 274 -16.08 -17.67 0.03
CA GLU A 274 -16.75 -18.87 0.51
C GLU A 274 -16.09 -20.14 -0.06
N GLN A 275 -15.98 -20.24 -1.38
CA GLN A 275 -15.51 -21.48 -2.03
C GLN A 275 -14.04 -21.80 -1.75
N ALA A 276 -13.19 -20.80 -1.54
CA ALA A 276 -11.77 -21.00 -1.24
C ALA A 276 -11.48 -21.04 0.27
N GLY A 277 -12.48 -20.79 1.14
CA GLY A 277 -12.27 -20.78 2.59
C GLY A 277 -11.32 -19.67 3.04
N VAL A 278 -11.47 -18.48 2.44
CA VAL A 278 -10.56 -17.34 2.66
C VAL A 278 -10.65 -16.84 4.11
N GLN A 279 -9.49 -16.61 4.73
CA GLN A 279 -9.36 -16.13 6.11
C GLN A 279 -9.07 -14.63 6.21
N LEU A 280 -8.51 -14.04 5.15
CA LEU A 280 -8.09 -12.64 5.13
C LEU A 280 -8.16 -12.07 3.72
N ILE A 281 -8.54 -10.78 3.61
CA ILE A 281 -8.44 -10.00 2.38
C ILE A 281 -7.21 -9.09 2.45
N LEU A 282 -6.35 -9.20 1.44
CA LEU A 282 -5.27 -8.27 1.15
C LEU A 282 -5.74 -7.37 0.00
N ASN A 283 -6.08 -6.12 0.29
CA ASN A 283 -6.66 -5.22 -0.70
C ASN A 283 -5.68 -4.13 -1.14
N ALA A 284 -5.29 -4.17 -2.40
CA ALA A 284 -4.47 -3.17 -3.09
C ALA A 284 -5.30 -2.20 -3.96
N THR A 285 -6.63 -2.23 -3.86
CA THR A 285 -7.48 -1.22 -4.50
C THR A 285 -7.56 0.06 -3.66
N GLY A 286 -7.55 1.21 -4.32
CA GLY A 286 -7.75 2.51 -3.68
C GLY A 286 -9.24 2.83 -3.50
N PHE A 287 -9.52 3.95 -2.83
CA PHE A 287 -10.86 4.49 -2.61
C PHE A 287 -11.76 3.66 -1.68
N ALA A 288 -12.73 4.36 -1.09
CA ALA A 288 -13.80 3.79 -0.28
C ALA A 288 -14.81 3.11 -1.20
N THR A 289 -15.25 1.92 -0.81
CA THR A 289 -16.42 1.21 -1.36
C THR A 289 -17.69 1.85 -0.84
N ASN A 290 -17.64 2.34 0.40
CA ASN A 290 -18.76 3.00 1.03
C ASN A 290 -19.22 4.22 0.23
N THR A 291 -20.52 4.25 -0.10
CA THR A 291 -21.20 5.36 -0.78
C THR A 291 -22.10 6.17 0.16
N VAL A 292 -22.06 5.90 1.46
CA VAL A 292 -22.79 6.69 2.46
C VAL A 292 -22.30 8.14 2.37
N ALA A 293 -23.23 9.06 2.12
CA ALA A 293 -22.96 10.49 2.14
C ALA A 293 -22.38 10.88 3.50
N SER A 294 -21.43 11.81 3.53
CA SER A 294 -20.96 12.42 4.77
C SER A 294 -22.20 12.77 5.62
N PRO A 295 -22.29 12.33 6.88
CA PRO A 295 -23.43 12.66 7.71
C PRO A 295 -23.61 14.18 7.72
N ASP A 296 -24.77 14.66 7.30
CA ASP A 296 -25.17 16.05 7.50
C ASP A 296 -25.18 16.28 9.02
N LEU A 297 -24.12 16.91 9.53
CA LEU A 297 -24.03 17.51 10.87
C LEU A 297 -24.76 16.73 11.99
N SER A 298 -24.42 15.48 12.29
CA SER A 298 -24.75 14.87 13.60
C SER A 298 -24.11 13.51 13.83
N SER A 299 -23.94 13.24 15.13
CA SER A 299 -23.40 12.07 15.83
C SER A 299 -24.24 10.78 15.69
N GLU A 300 -24.89 10.54 14.57
CA GLU A 300 -25.60 9.27 14.37
C GLU A 300 -24.61 8.16 13.98
N PRO A 301 -24.71 6.95 14.55
CA PRO A 301 -23.87 5.83 14.16
C PRO A 301 -24.05 5.57 12.66
N SER A 302 -23.00 5.71 11.87
CA SER A 302 -23.03 5.27 10.49
C SER A 302 -23.24 3.76 10.48
N ALA A 303 -24.37 3.29 9.96
CA ALA A 303 -24.60 1.86 9.72
C ALA A 303 -23.70 1.41 8.57
N PHE A 304 -22.41 1.23 8.84
CA PHE A 304 -21.46 0.66 7.90
C PHE A 304 -21.80 -0.82 7.73
N GLN A 305 -22.22 -1.18 6.53
CA GLN A 305 -22.34 -2.58 6.12
C GLN A 305 -21.09 -2.94 5.33
N SER A 306 -20.36 -3.94 5.82
CA SER A 306 -19.27 -4.54 5.05
C SER A 306 -19.82 -4.97 3.67
N PRO A 307 -19.10 -4.68 2.56
CA PRO A 307 -19.50 -5.19 1.26
C PRO A 307 -19.33 -6.72 1.17
N PHE A 308 -18.57 -7.33 2.09
CA PHE A 308 -18.33 -8.76 2.13
C PHE A 308 -19.36 -9.48 3.01
N GLU A 309 -19.92 -10.58 2.52
CA GLU A 309 -20.93 -11.38 3.23
C GLU A 309 -20.37 -12.09 4.46
N LYS A 310 -19.07 -12.40 4.46
CA LYS A 310 -18.35 -12.99 5.59
C LYS A 310 -17.72 -11.88 6.43
N ASP A 311 -17.81 -11.99 7.75
CA ASP A 311 -17.02 -11.18 8.68
C ASP A 311 -15.53 -11.53 8.52
N ILE A 312 -14.82 -10.70 7.75
CA ILE A 312 -13.44 -10.96 7.35
C ILE A 312 -12.58 -9.71 7.50
N VAL A 313 -11.37 -9.89 8.00
CA VAL A 313 -10.42 -8.80 8.14
C VAL A 313 -9.88 -8.39 6.76
N VAL A 314 -9.82 -7.08 6.53
CA VAL A 314 -9.28 -6.48 5.31
C VAL A 314 -8.05 -5.66 5.65
N LEU A 315 -6.89 -6.10 5.17
CA LEU A 315 -5.65 -5.31 5.23
C LEU A 315 -5.53 -4.46 3.96
N GLN A 316 -5.45 -3.14 4.13
CA GLN A 316 -5.19 -2.21 3.04
C GLN A 316 -3.70 -2.20 2.72
N LEU A 317 -3.37 -2.59 1.49
CA LEU A 317 -2.04 -2.52 0.91
C LEU A 317 -1.89 -1.17 0.21
N VAL A 318 -0.81 -0.44 0.51
CA VAL A 318 -0.57 0.87 -0.11
C VAL A 318 0.40 0.70 -1.28
N LEU A 319 -0.07 1.02 -2.48
CA LEU A 319 0.76 1.15 -3.69
C LEU A 319 1.01 2.65 -3.91
N SER A 320 2.20 3.14 -3.61
CA SER A 320 2.51 4.56 -3.71
C SER A 320 2.81 4.95 -5.14
N GLY A 321 2.18 6.04 -5.59
CA GLY A 321 2.47 6.68 -6.87
C GLY A 321 3.72 7.58 -6.85
N SER A 322 4.44 7.65 -5.73
CA SER A 322 5.75 8.29 -5.59
C SER A 322 6.89 7.26 -5.73
N THR A 323 8.13 7.75 -5.87
CA THR A 323 9.33 6.91 -5.81
C THR A 323 9.67 6.49 -4.39
N GLU A 324 10.44 5.41 -4.25
CA GLU A 324 10.91 4.96 -2.94
C GLU A 324 11.84 6.00 -2.29
N GLU A 325 12.70 6.66 -3.07
CA GLU A 325 13.57 7.74 -2.60
C GLU A 325 12.76 8.92 -2.03
N ASP A 326 11.69 9.31 -2.72
CA ASP A 326 10.76 10.35 -2.26
C ASP A 326 10.12 9.96 -0.93
N TRP A 327 9.62 8.72 -0.83
CA TRP A 327 9.06 8.20 0.41
C TRP A 327 10.10 8.15 1.53
N MET A 328 11.33 7.71 1.26
CA MET A 328 12.39 7.58 2.26
C MET A 328 12.81 8.94 2.84
N THR A 329 12.93 9.97 2.02
CA THR A 329 13.32 11.32 2.44
C THR A 329 12.18 12.12 3.05
N HIS A 330 10.92 11.82 2.71
CA HIS A 330 9.76 12.54 3.24
C HIS A 330 9.36 12.06 4.66
N SER A 331 9.38 12.97 5.63
CA SER A 331 9.05 12.65 7.04
C SER A 331 7.58 12.33 7.28
N GLN A 332 6.65 12.78 6.44
CA GLN A 332 5.23 12.42 6.57
C GLN A 332 4.89 11.05 5.95
N GLY A 333 5.84 10.44 5.23
CA GLY A 333 5.63 9.19 4.50
C GLY A 333 4.99 9.44 3.14
N LEU A 334 3.69 9.20 2.99
CA LEU A 334 2.98 9.36 1.72
C LEU A 334 2.75 10.83 1.37
N ARG A 335 2.71 11.14 0.07
CA ARG A 335 2.22 12.43 -0.44
C ARG A 335 0.70 12.54 -0.28
N ASN A 336 0.18 13.76 -0.25
CA ASN A 336 -1.23 14.04 0.05
C ASN A 336 -2.23 13.24 -0.80
N ARG A 337 -1.96 13.08 -2.10
CA ARG A 337 -2.80 12.29 -3.02
C ARG A 337 -2.91 10.83 -2.57
N ASP A 338 -1.77 10.19 -2.34
CA ASP A 338 -1.72 8.78 -1.95
C ASP A 338 -2.28 8.60 -0.54
N LEU A 339 -2.00 9.51 0.39
CA LEU A 339 -2.60 9.48 1.73
C LEU A 339 -4.12 9.51 1.67
N ALA A 340 -4.71 10.41 0.87
CA ALA A 340 -6.15 10.48 0.71
C ALA A 340 -6.73 9.18 0.11
N MET A 341 -6.14 8.72 -1.00
CA MET A 341 -6.69 7.61 -1.80
C MET A 341 -6.45 6.22 -1.20
N GLN A 342 -5.30 6.02 -0.56
CA GLN A 342 -4.82 4.70 -0.10
C GLN A 342 -4.93 4.51 1.42
N VAL A 343 -5.18 5.58 2.19
CA VAL A 343 -5.29 5.52 3.66
C VAL A 343 -6.62 6.08 4.11
N VAL A 344 -6.88 7.38 3.92
CA VAL A 344 -8.06 8.06 4.50
C VAL A 344 -9.38 7.46 3.99
N LEU A 345 -9.52 7.28 2.68
CA LEU A 345 -10.75 6.69 2.12
C LEU A 345 -10.92 5.22 2.53
N PRO A 346 -9.91 4.33 2.42
CA PRO A 346 -9.97 2.99 2.98
C PRO A 346 -10.27 2.89 4.48
N GLU A 347 -9.87 3.87 5.30
CA GLU A 347 -10.22 3.91 6.73
C GLU A 347 -11.72 4.04 6.97
N MET A 348 -12.46 4.70 6.06
CA MET A 348 -13.92 4.82 6.09
C MET A 348 -14.63 3.49 5.80
N ASP A 349 -13.93 2.56 5.14
CA ASP A 349 -14.39 1.18 4.89
C ASP A 349 -14.01 0.23 6.05
N GLY A 350 -13.47 0.75 7.16
CA GLY A 350 -13.02 -0.08 8.29
C GLY A 350 -11.77 -0.93 8.00
N ARG A 351 -11.07 -0.69 6.89
CA ARG A 351 -9.86 -1.46 6.53
C ARG A 351 -8.70 -1.13 7.47
N ILE A 352 -7.90 -2.15 7.79
CA ILE A 352 -6.69 -1.99 8.61
C ILE A 352 -5.54 -1.56 7.71
N VAL A 353 -5.01 -0.37 7.95
CA VAL A 353 -3.88 0.18 7.17
C VAL A 353 -2.62 -0.63 7.49
N SER A 354 -1.99 -1.19 6.45
CA SER A 354 -0.75 -1.95 6.59
C SER A 354 0.48 -1.07 6.28
N ARG A 355 1.14 -1.23 5.13
CA ARG A 355 2.34 -0.47 4.71
C ARG A 355 2.29 -0.08 3.24
N ALA A 356 3.10 0.92 2.87
CA ALA A 356 3.48 1.15 1.48
C ALA A 356 4.45 0.05 1.06
N LEU A 357 3.98 -0.87 0.21
CA LEU A 357 4.76 -2.03 -0.21
C LEU A 357 5.27 -1.92 -1.64
N SER A 358 4.78 -0.96 -2.43
CA SER A 358 5.33 -0.69 -3.75
C SER A 358 5.44 0.79 -4.03
N PHE A 359 6.42 1.15 -4.85
CA PHE A 359 6.70 2.51 -5.28
C PHE A 359 6.87 2.55 -6.79
N LYS A 360 6.63 3.70 -7.40
CA LYS A 360 6.97 3.91 -8.82
C LYS A 360 8.49 3.99 -8.96
N ASN A 361 9.06 3.25 -9.89
CA ASN A 361 10.44 3.39 -10.29
C ASN A 361 10.56 3.48 -11.81
N GLU A 362 11.55 4.23 -12.30
CA GLU A 362 11.95 4.13 -13.69
C GLU A 362 12.66 2.79 -13.87
N SER A 363 11.98 1.86 -14.53
CA SER A 363 12.47 0.51 -14.72
C SER A 363 13.61 0.48 -15.74
N TYR A 364 13.41 1.15 -16.88
CA TYR A 364 14.42 1.35 -17.93
C TYR A 364 13.98 2.47 -18.88
N TYR A 365 14.93 3.02 -19.62
CA TYR A 365 14.65 3.85 -20.79
C TYR A 365 14.51 2.94 -22.01
N ASP A 366 13.36 3.00 -22.68
CA ASP A 366 13.14 2.25 -23.92
C ASP A 366 13.67 3.07 -25.10
N GLU A 367 14.80 2.64 -25.66
CA GLU A 367 15.44 3.28 -26.83
C GLU A 367 14.55 3.25 -28.09
N ARG A 368 13.62 2.30 -28.22
CA ARG A 368 12.76 2.21 -29.41
C ARG A 368 11.66 3.26 -29.37
N THR A 369 11.06 3.44 -28.19
CA THR A 369 9.97 4.41 -27.98
C THR A 369 10.46 5.75 -27.46
N GLU A 370 11.75 5.84 -27.13
CA GLU A 370 12.44 6.97 -26.50
C GLU A 370 11.71 7.47 -25.26
N SER A 371 11.28 6.55 -24.40
CA SER A 371 10.43 6.85 -23.25
C SER A 371 10.90 6.14 -21.99
N GLY A 372 10.91 6.86 -20.86
CA GLY A 372 11.14 6.28 -19.54
C GLY A 372 9.97 5.39 -19.12
N ILE A 373 10.22 4.10 -18.96
CA ILE A 373 9.20 3.12 -18.59
C ILE A 373 9.10 3.04 -17.07
N VAL A 374 7.95 3.43 -16.54
CA VAL A 374 7.70 3.47 -15.10
C VAL A 374 6.84 2.31 -14.67
N ARG A 375 7.32 1.54 -13.69
CA ARG A 375 6.63 0.38 -13.13
C ARG A 375 6.49 0.50 -11.63
N TYR A 376 5.59 -0.28 -11.05
CA TYR A 376 5.58 -0.47 -9.60
C TYR A 376 6.65 -1.50 -9.26
N GLU A 377 7.52 -1.17 -8.32
CA GLU A 377 8.50 -2.10 -7.77
C GLU A 377 8.15 -2.39 -6.32
N LEU A 378 8.30 -3.66 -5.93
CA LEU A 378 8.04 -4.12 -4.58
C LEU A 378 9.19 -3.69 -3.66
N ASN A 379 8.86 -3.13 -2.50
CA ASN A 379 9.83 -3.01 -1.41
C ASN A 379 9.77 -4.29 -0.56
N ASP A 380 10.86 -5.05 -0.56
CA ASP A 380 10.96 -6.36 0.08
C ASP A 380 10.68 -6.32 1.60
N ASP A 381 11.28 -5.36 2.31
CA ASP A 381 11.12 -5.21 3.76
C ASP A 381 9.65 -4.95 4.15
N ARG A 382 8.96 -4.11 3.37
CA ARG A 382 7.56 -3.77 3.61
C ARG A 382 6.64 -4.91 3.18
N ALA A 383 6.95 -5.62 2.11
CA ALA A 383 6.21 -6.81 1.70
C ALA A 383 6.29 -7.93 2.76
N HIS A 384 7.47 -8.18 3.31
CA HIS A 384 7.64 -9.15 4.41
C HIS A 384 6.88 -8.75 5.67
N PHE A 385 6.85 -7.46 6.03
CA PHE A 385 6.02 -6.97 7.14
C PHE A 385 4.54 -7.30 6.93
N VAL A 386 4.01 -6.99 5.74
CA VAL A 386 2.60 -7.24 5.40
C VAL A 386 2.30 -8.74 5.42
N ALA A 387 3.17 -9.56 4.85
CA ALA A 387 3.00 -11.00 4.80
C ALA A 387 2.99 -11.64 6.20
N GLU A 388 3.89 -11.18 7.10
CA GLU A 388 3.89 -11.58 8.51
C GLU A 388 2.61 -11.13 9.21
N LEU A 389 2.16 -9.88 8.99
CA LEU A 389 0.92 -9.37 9.59
C LEU A 389 -0.29 -10.20 9.15
N ALA A 390 -0.37 -10.51 7.86
CA ALA A 390 -1.41 -11.34 7.26
C ALA A 390 -1.42 -12.74 7.88
N ARG A 391 -0.25 -13.36 7.99
CA ARG A 391 -0.06 -14.66 8.65
C ARG A 391 -0.54 -14.63 10.10
N ARG A 392 -0.20 -13.59 10.86
CA ARG A 392 -0.65 -13.46 12.26
C ARG A 392 -2.15 -13.27 12.41
N TYR A 393 -2.79 -12.49 11.54
CA TYR A 393 -4.26 -12.40 11.54
C TYR A 393 -4.91 -13.75 11.20
N CYS A 394 -4.39 -14.48 10.21
CA CYS A 394 -4.89 -15.81 9.88
C CYS A 394 -4.72 -16.79 11.04
N GLN A 395 -3.56 -16.77 11.72
CA GLN A 395 -3.32 -17.58 12.91
C GLN A 395 -4.26 -17.21 14.05
N LEU A 396 -4.45 -15.92 14.31
CA LEU A 396 -5.38 -15.45 15.34
C LEU A 396 -6.81 -15.90 15.06
N ALA A 397 -7.25 -15.92 13.80
CA ALA A 397 -8.57 -16.38 13.40
C ALA A 397 -8.73 -17.92 13.54
N LEU A 398 -7.69 -18.69 13.20
CA LEU A 398 -7.76 -20.16 13.18
C LEU A 398 -7.45 -20.82 14.53
N LYS A 399 -6.69 -20.16 15.39
CA LYS A 399 -6.28 -20.70 16.69
C LYS A 399 -7.48 -20.80 17.63
N PRO A 400 -7.67 -21.90 18.39
CA PRO A 400 -8.70 -21.98 19.41
C PRO A 400 -8.54 -20.88 20.48
N ASP A 401 -9.64 -20.32 20.98
CA ASP A 401 -9.61 -19.23 21.96
C ASP A 401 -8.81 -19.57 23.23
N SER A 402 -8.91 -20.83 23.67
CA SER A 402 -8.19 -21.37 24.84
C SER A 402 -6.68 -21.45 24.69
N GLU A 403 -6.15 -21.30 23.47
CA GLU A 403 -4.71 -21.31 23.19
C GLU A 403 -4.18 -19.90 22.87
N LYS A 404 -5.04 -18.88 22.76
CA LYS A 404 -4.64 -17.52 22.39
C LYS A 404 -3.96 -16.81 23.54
N ARG A 405 -2.73 -16.36 23.33
CA ARG A 405 -1.96 -15.52 24.24
C ARG A 405 -2.15 -14.06 23.87
N ILE A 406 -2.75 -13.29 24.77
CA ILE A 406 -3.04 -11.88 24.54
C ILE A 406 -2.20 -11.03 25.51
N ALA A 407 -1.66 -9.92 25.02
CA ALA A 407 -1.08 -8.89 25.87
C ALA A 407 -2.01 -7.67 25.95
N MET A 408 -2.41 -7.31 27.16
CA MET A 408 -3.16 -6.10 27.45
C MET A 408 -2.20 -5.05 28.05
N ILE A 409 -2.03 -3.93 27.37
CA ILE A 409 -1.05 -2.89 27.71
C ILE A 409 -1.77 -1.65 28.20
N LEU A 410 -1.51 -1.27 29.45
CA LEU A 410 -2.07 -0.07 30.07
C LEU A 410 -1.17 1.13 29.82
N ALA A 411 -1.74 2.23 29.33
CA ALA A 411 -1.04 3.48 29.17
C ALA A 411 -0.52 4.01 30.53
N ASN A 412 0.67 4.58 30.55
CA ASN A 412 1.25 5.19 31.75
C ASN A 412 1.95 6.51 31.41
N TYR A 413 1.12 7.51 31.11
CA TYR A 413 1.57 8.86 30.83
C TYR A 413 0.76 9.89 31.62
N PRO A 414 1.40 10.77 32.43
CA PRO A 414 2.81 10.75 32.83
C PRO A 414 3.21 9.48 33.61
N THR A 415 4.50 9.15 33.68
CA THR A 415 5.04 7.84 34.12
C THR A 415 5.01 7.57 35.63
N LYS A 416 4.13 8.24 36.38
CA LYS A 416 3.97 8.01 37.82
C LYS A 416 3.08 6.78 38.06
N ASP A 417 3.32 6.08 39.16
CA ASP A 417 2.55 4.88 39.54
C ASP A 417 1.04 5.18 39.70
N GLY A 418 0.68 6.33 40.28
CA GLY A 418 -0.71 6.79 40.38
C GLY A 418 -1.38 7.20 39.06
N ARG A 419 -0.69 7.01 37.92
CA ARG A 419 -1.17 7.29 36.56
C ARG A 419 -1.13 6.05 35.67
N ILE A 420 -0.97 4.86 36.23
CA ILE A 420 -1.10 3.61 35.46
C ILE A 420 -2.56 3.46 35.03
N GLY A 421 -2.79 3.15 33.76
CA GLY A 421 -4.13 3.12 33.18
C GLY A 421 -4.74 4.51 33.05
N ASN A 422 -3.95 5.54 32.72
CA ASN A 422 -4.52 6.85 32.42
C ASN A 422 -5.28 6.78 31.09
N GLY A 423 -6.61 6.98 31.14
CA GLY A 423 -7.49 6.97 29.98
C GLY A 423 -8.50 8.11 30.07
N VAL A 424 -8.54 8.99 29.08
CA VAL A 424 -9.51 10.09 29.05
C VAL A 424 -10.91 9.50 28.86
N GLY A 425 -11.85 9.83 29.75
CA GLY A 425 -13.25 9.39 29.64
C GLY A 425 -13.48 7.89 29.89
N LEU A 426 -12.47 7.15 30.37
CA LEU A 426 -12.53 5.72 30.61
C LEU A 426 -12.01 5.36 32.00
N ASP A 427 -12.79 4.60 32.78
CA ASP A 427 -12.26 3.88 33.94
C ASP A 427 -11.41 2.71 33.42
N THR A 428 -10.15 3.01 33.09
CA THR A 428 -9.26 2.06 32.43
C THR A 428 -9.00 0.81 33.28
N PRO A 429 -8.74 0.90 34.60
CA PRO A 429 -8.55 -0.30 35.42
C PRO A 429 -9.79 -1.20 35.46
N GLU A 430 -10.99 -0.65 35.67
CA GLU A 430 -12.21 -1.47 35.70
C GLU A 430 -12.59 -1.97 34.30
N SER A 431 -12.39 -1.16 33.26
CA SER A 431 -12.58 -1.57 31.86
C SER A 431 -11.65 -2.71 31.48
N ALA A 432 -10.37 -2.62 31.82
CA ALA A 432 -9.39 -3.68 31.61
C ALA A 432 -9.80 -4.97 32.33
N ARG A 433 -10.27 -4.87 33.58
CA ARG A 433 -10.80 -6.02 34.33
C ARG A 433 -12.04 -6.64 33.66
N ARG A 434 -12.96 -5.82 33.16
CA ARG A 434 -14.15 -6.28 32.43
C ARG A 434 -13.79 -6.97 31.11
N ILE A 435 -12.80 -6.46 30.39
CA ILE A 435 -12.25 -7.12 29.20
C ILE A 435 -11.69 -8.49 29.57
N LEU A 436 -10.89 -8.59 30.65
CA LEU A 436 -10.35 -9.87 31.13
C LEU A 436 -11.45 -10.86 31.53
N LEU A 437 -12.51 -10.40 32.20
CA LEU A 437 -13.66 -11.25 32.55
C LEU A 437 -14.39 -11.76 31.31
N ALA A 438 -14.65 -10.89 30.34
CA ALA A 438 -15.29 -11.27 29.08
C ALA A 438 -14.43 -12.26 28.28
N MET A 439 -13.10 -12.08 28.28
CA MET A 439 -12.16 -13.03 27.69
C MET A 439 -12.20 -14.39 28.41
N ALA A 440 -12.23 -14.42 29.74
CA ALA A 440 -12.34 -15.66 30.50
C ALA A 440 -13.67 -16.38 30.21
N GLU A 441 -14.78 -15.66 30.12
CA GLU A 441 -16.10 -16.20 29.74
C GLU A 441 -16.09 -16.77 28.31
N ALA A 442 -15.38 -16.11 27.39
CA ALA A 442 -15.15 -16.59 26.03
C ALA A 442 -14.15 -17.77 25.94
N GLY A 443 -13.58 -18.23 27.07
CA GLY A 443 -12.71 -19.40 27.12
C GLY A 443 -11.23 -19.13 26.85
N TYR A 444 -10.79 -17.87 26.85
CA TYR A 444 -9.36 -17.53 26.79
C TYR A 444 -8.64 -17.99 28.06
N PRO A 445 -7.32 -18.28 28.00
CA PRO A 445 -6.56 -18.78 29.14
C PRO A 445 -6.19 -17.64 30.11
N VAL A 446 -7.20 -17.04 30.74
CA VAL A 446 -7.08 -16.00 31.77
C VAL A 446 -7.39 -16.61 33.13
N SER A 447 -6.53 -16.38 34.11
CA SER A 447 -6.73 -16.82 35.51
C SER A 447 -6.43 -15.71 36.49
N ASP A 448 -6.82 -15.89 37.75
CA ASP A 448 -6.44 -15.01 38.87
C ASP A 448 -6.80 -13.53 38.67
N ILE A 449 -7.92 -13.27 37.97
CA ILE A 449 -8.41 -11.91 37.71
C ILE A 449 -8.76 -11.25 39.06
N PRO A 450 -8.19 -10.07 39.36
CA PRO A 450 -8.51 -9.35 40.60
C PRO A 450 -9.99 -8.97 40.72
N GLU A 451 -10.47 -8.82 41.96
CA GLU A 451 -11.90 -8.57 42.23
C GLU A 451 -12.40 -7.19 41.77
N SER A 452 -11.49 -6.22 41.59
CA SER A 452 -11.81 -4.84 41.19
C SER A 452 -10.70 -4.21 40.34
N GLY A 453 -11.02 -3.14 39.62
CA GLY A 453 -10.01 -2.34 38.91
C GLY A 453 -8.88 -1.84 39.81
N ASN A 454 -9.19 -1.46 41.06
CA ASN A 454 -8.17 -1.12 42.06
C ASN A 454 -7.26 -2.31 42.37
N GLY A 455 -7.85 -3.50 42.58
CA GLY A 455 -7.09 -4.73 42.80
C GLY A 455 -6.15 -5.07 41.63
N LEU A 456 -6.53 -4.74 40.40
CA LEU A 456 -5.66 -4.88 39.23
C LEU A 456 -4.44 -3.95 39.30
N ILE A 457 -4.63 -2.69 39.69
CA ILE A 457 -3.52 -1.75 39.89
C ILE A 457 -2.63 -2.17 41.05
N GLU A 458 -3.21 -2.58 42.19
CA GLU A 458 -2.46 -3.09 43.34
C GLU A 458 -1.61 -4.31 42.97
N ALA A 459 -2.16 -5.24 42.18
CA ALA A 459 -1.42 -6.39 41.66
C ALA A 459 -0.24 -5.96 40.77
N LEU A 460 -0.41 -4.96 39.91
CA LEU A 460 0.68 -4.42 39.08
C LEU A 460 1.78 -3.75 39.92
N LEU A 461 1.38 -2.99 40.94
CA LEU A 461 2.29 -2.30 41.87
C LEU A 461 3.07 -3.25 42.78
N SER A 462 2.67 -4.51 42.88
CA SER A 462 3.44 -5.56 43.57
C SER A 462 4.76 -5.91 42.85
N SER A 463 4.99 -5.38 41.64
CA SER A 463 6.15 -5.64 40.81
C SER A 463 6.78 -4.37 40.25
N VAL A 464 7.97 -4.49 39.65
CA VAL A 464 8.66 -3.35 39.02
C VAL A 464 7.77 -2.57 38.04
N THR A 465 7.72 -1.26 38.19
CA THR A 465 6.96 -0.34 37.33
C THR A 465 7.90 0.55 36.50
N ASN A 466 7.41 1.69 35.99
CA ASN A 466 8.25 2.72 35.39
C ASN A 466 8.92 3.64 36.41
N ASN A 467 8.62 3.49 37.71
CA ASN A 467 9.21 4.29 38.78
C ASN A 467 10.65 3.84 39.05
N PRO A 468 11.67 4.69 38.78
CA PRO A 468 13.06 4.30 38.96
C PRO A 468 13.42 4.02 40.42
N ASN A 469 12.69 4.62 41.38
CA ASN A 469 12.99 4.48 42.80
C ASN A 469 12.62 3.11 43.37
N THR A 470 11.82 2.30 42.65
CA THR A 470 11.30 1.03 43.15
C THR A 470 12.00 -0.20 42.57
N LEU A 471 12.87 -0.01 41.56
CA LEU A 471 13.44 -1.08 40.74
C LEU A 471 14.33 -2.06 41.52
N ASP A 472 15.00 -1.58 42.56
CA ASP A 472 15.97 -2.39 43.32
C ASP A 472 15.32 -3.35 44.32
N TYR A 473 14.16 -3.00 44.86
CA TYR A 473 13.53 -3.76 45.95
C TYR A 473 12.19 -4.40 45.57
N LEU A 474 11.53 -3.98 44.49
CA LEU A 474 10.35 -4.69 43.99
C LEU A 474 10.74 -5.94 43.21
N PRO A 475 9.95 -7.03 43.33
CA PRO A 475 10.15 -8.22 42.52
C PRO A 475 9.84 -7.92 41.05
N CYS A 476 10.45 -8.71 40.17
CA CYS A 476 10.23 -8.62 38.73
C CYS A 476 9.82 -10.00 38.22
N TRP A 477 8.59 -10.12 37.74
CA TRP A 477 8.03 -11.40 37.30
C TRP A 477 8.41 -11.74 35.87
N GLN A 478 8.59 -10.73 35.01
CA GLN A 478 8.89 -10.90 33.59
C GLN A 478 10.17 -10.16 33.22
N SER A 479 11.06 -10.79 32.46
CA SER A 479 12.33 -10.16 32.05
C SER A 479 12.88 -10.80 30.79
N LEU A 480 13.62 -10.01 29.99
CA LEU A 480 14.32 -10.47 28.80
C LEU A 480 15.81 -10.63 29.10
N CYS A 481 16.39 -11.79 28.78
CA CYS A 481 17.84 -11.96 28.89
C CYS A 481 18.57 -11.01 27.95
N VAL A 482 19.60 -10.31 28.43
CA VAL A 482 20.33 -9.31 27.63
C VAL A 482 21.00 -9.94 26.41
N LYS A 483 21.41 -11.21 26.47
CA LYS A 483 21.94 -11.93 25.29
C LYS A 483 20.88 -12.10 24.19
N GLU A 484 19.65 -12.45 24.56
CA GLU A 484 18.54 -12.57 23.60
C GLU A 484 18.12 -11.18 23.10
N TYR A 485 18.11 -10.16 23.98
CA TYR A 485 17.89 -8.77 23.57
C TYR A 485 18.92 -8.33 22.52
N LYS A 486 20.22 -8.49 22.78
CA LYS A 486 21.30 -8.12 21.86
C LYS A 486 21.18 -8.83 20.52
N LYS A 487 20.77 -10.10 20.50
CA LYS A 487 20.52 -10.85 19.26
C LYS A 487 19.42 -10.20 18.40
N ARG A 488 18.34 -9.71 19.02
CA ARG A 488 17.24 -9.03 18.31
C ARG A 488 17.59 -7.59 17.95
N PHE A 489 18.30 -6.91 18.84
CA PHE A 489 18.79 -5.56 18.61
C PHE A 489 19.74 -5.52 17.39
N ALA A 490 20.60 -6.53 17.24
CA ALA A 490 21.50 -6.67 16.11
C ALA A 490 20.81 -6.91 14.76
N SER A 491 19.52 -7.28 14.73
CA SER A 491 18.76 -7.41 13.48
C SER A 491 18.06 -6.12 13.05
N LEU A 492 18.17 -5.04 13.83
CA LEU A 492 17.65 -3.73 13.44
C LEU A 492 18.57 -3.07 12.39
N PRO A 493 18.08 -2.09 11.62
CA PRO A 493 18.95 -1.30 10.75
C PRO A 493 20.13 -0.70 11.55
N GLU A 494 21.33 -0.68 10.97
CA GLU A 494 22.55 -0.21 11.66
C GLU A 494 22.40 1.22 12.18
N ALA A 495 21.74 2.10 11.42
CA ALA A 495 21.43 3.46 11.83
C ALA A 495 20.57 3.50 13.12
N SER A 496 19.59 2.61 13.24
CA SER A 496 18.74 2.49 14.45
C SER A 496 19.52 1.95 15.64
N GLN A 497 20.42 0.97 15.41
CA GLN A 497 21.29 0.45 16.47
C GLN A 497 22.20 1.54 17.02
N LYS A 498 22.88 2.25 16.11
CA LYS A 498 23.79 3.35 16.46
C LYS A 498 23.06 4.45 17.21
N ALA A 499 21.88 4.86 16.75
CA ALA A 499 21.09 5.90 17.40
C ALA A 499 20.77 5.55 18.87
N VAL A 500 20.34 4.31 19.14
CA VAL A 500 20.04 3.86 20.50
C VAL A 500 21.29 3.79 21.36
N ILE A 501 22.41 3.26 20.84
CA ILE A 501 23.66 3.17 21.60
C ILE A 501 24.22 4.57 21.92
N ASP A 502 24.20 5.48 20.93
CA ASP A 502 24.70 6.84 21.11
C ASP A 502 23.86 7.62 22.15
N GLN A 503 22.54 7.40 22.19
CA GLN A 503 21.63 8.08 23.13
C GLN A 503 21.58 7.44 24.52
N TRP A 504 21.57 6.11 24.60
CA TRP A 504 21.25 5.36 25.83
C TRP A 504 22.40 4.50 26.37
N GLY A 505 23.51 4.39 25.64
CA GLY A 505 24.62 3.51 25.97
C GLY A 505 24.37 2.05 25.58
N GLU A 506 25.07 1.14 26.24
CA GLU A 506 24.84 -0.30 26.12
C GLU A 506 23.60 -0.74 26.92
N PRO A 507 22.92 -1.84 26.57
CA PRO A 507 21.74 -2.30 27.31
C PRO A 507 22.05 -2.71 28.76
N GLU A 508 23.30 -3.02 29.09
CA GLU A 508 23.75 -3.22 30.47
C GLU A 508 23.75 -1.93 31.31
N GLN A 509 23.65 -0.77 30.69
CA GLN A 509 23.57 0.55 31.33
C GLN A 509 22.11 1.04 31.48
N ASP A 510 21.12 0.31 30.95
CA ASP A 510 19.71 0.67 31.09
C ASP A 510 19.28 0.61 32.57
N ILE A 511 18.46 1.57 33.00
CA ILE A 511 17.96 1.64 34.39
C ILE A 511 17.19 0.39 34.84
N LYS A 512 16.62 -0.38 33.91
CA LYS A 512 15.91 -1.66 34.17
C LYS A 512 16.80 -2.88 33.97
N TYR A 513 18.12 -2.71 33.81
CA TYR A 513 19.06 -3.81 33.83
C TYR A 513 19.26 -4.34 35.26
N ARG A 514 19.03 -5.65 35.46
CA ARG A 514 19.30 -6.33 36.73
C ARG A 514 19.81 -7.74 36.46
N GLN A 515 21.04 -8.04 36.91
CA GLN A 515 21.63 -9.39 36.86
C GLN A 515 21.59 -10.06 35.47
N GLY A 516 22.02 -9.35 34.42
CA GLY A 516 22.08 -9.90 33.06
C GLY A 516 20.74 -9.94 32.31
N ARG A 517 19.70 -9.26 32.84
CA ARG A 517 18.34 -9.23 32.28
C ARG A 517 17.77 -7.81 32.29
N LEU A 518 16.95 -7.50 31.30
CA LEU A 518 16.13 -6.29 31.27
C LEU A 518 14.76 -6.60 31.88
N MET A 519 14.43 -5.88 32.95
CA MET A 519 13.19 -6.05 33.70
C MET A 519 11.99 -5.49 32.94
N LEU A 520 10.86 -6.21 32.97
CA LEU A 520 9.62 -5.82 32.30
C LEU A 520 8.52 -5.61 33.32
N SER A 521 7.71 -4.56 33.11
CA SER A 521 6.66 -4.15 34.04
C SER A 521 5.33 -4.78 33.66
N GLY A 522 4.85 -5.69 34.49
CA GLY A 522 3.57 -6.36 34.27
C GLY A 522 3.45 -7.69 35.00
N ILE A 523 2.24 -8.23 34.94
CA ILE A 523 1.86 -9.50 35.57
C ILE A 523 1.26 -10.44 34.53
N ARG A 524 1.25 -11.73 34.83
CA ARG A 524 0.54 -12.74 34.05
C ARG A 524 -0.69 -13.19 34.82
N LEU A 525 -1.81 -13.24 34.11
CA LEU A 525 -3.10 -13.75 34.54
C LEU A 525 -3.39 -14.97 33.65
N GLY A 526 -2.89 -16.13 34.07
CA GLY A 526 -2.78 -17.32 33.21
C GLY A 526 -1.76 -17.12 32.08
N ASP A 527 -2.22 -17.30 30.84
CA ASP A 527 -1.45 -17.06 29.63
C ASP A 527 -1.68 -15.65 29.05
N THR A 528 -2.55 -14.85 29.67
CA THR A 528 -2.72 -13.43 29.33
C THR A 528 -1.75 -12.56 30.12
N PHE A 529 -1.08 -11.63 29.45
CA PHE A 529 -0.15 -10.69 30.06
C PHE A 529 -0.80 -9.32 30.23
N VAL A 530 -0.72 -8.73 31.42
CA VAL A 530 -1.12 -7.35 31.68
C VAL A 530 0.12 -6.53 31.97
N GLY A 531 0.46 -5.63 31.06
CA GLY A 531 1.69 -4.83 31.11
C GLY A 531 1.44 -3.36 31.34
N ILE A 532 2.42 -2.69 31.97
CA ILE A 532 2.49 -1.23 32.03
C ILE A 532 3.33 -0.79 30.83
N GLN A 533 2.78 0.08 29.96
CA GLN A 533 3.53 0.57 28.82
C GLN A 533 4.84 1.24 29.28
N PRO A 534 6.01 0.86 28.72
CA PRO A 534 7.27 1.44 29.14
C PRO A 534 7.33 2.95 28.90
N ALA A 535 8.11 3.65 29.73
CA ALA A 535 8.38 5.07 29.56
C ALA A 535 9.26 5.34 28.32
N ARG A 536 9.00 6.44 27.61
CA ARG A 536 9.74 6.84 26.40
C ARG A 536 11.17 7.34 26.67
N GLY A 537 11.53 7.59 27.92
CA GLY A 537 12.89 8.00 28.31
C GLY A 537 13.03 9.46 28.77
N PHE A 538 12.00 10.31 28.65
CA PHE A 538 12.03 11.69 29.18
C PHE A 538 12.22 11.76 30.70
N ASN A 539 11.89 10.69 31.42
CA ASN A 539 12.15 10.53 32.84
C ASN A 539 13.61 10.15 33.16
N ILE A 540 14.39 9.80 32.12
CA ILE A 540 15.81 9.41 32.18
C ILE A 540 16.66 10.57 31.68
N ASP A 541 16.32 11.14 30.52
CA ASP A 541 16.92 12.34 29.95
C ASP A 541 16.00 13.56 30.17
N LEU A 542 16.19 14.23 31.31
CA LEU A 542 15.41 15.41 31.69
C LEU A 542 15.73 16.64 30.83
N VAL A 543 16.87 16.68 30.12
CA VAL A 543 17.25 17.79 29.24
C VAL A 543 16.56 17.65 27.89
N ALA A 544 16.50 16.44 27.33
CA ALA A 544 15.73 16.13 26.13
C ALA A 544 14.24 16.49 26.27
N ASN A 545 13.68 16.38 27.49
CA ASN A 545 12.29 16.80 27.77
C ASN A 545 11.99 18.27 27.41
N TYR A 546 12.99 19.14 27.41
CA TYR A 546 12.83 20.56 27.05
C TYR A 546 13.22 20.87 25.60
N HIS A 547 13.97 20.00 24.93
CA HIS A 547 14.66 20.34 23.68
C HIS A 547 14.50 19.33 22.54
N ASP A 548 14.04 18.12 22.79
CA ASP A 548 13.99 17.04 21.80
C ASP A 548 12.61 16.34 21.76
N PRO A 549 11.70 16.76 20.85
CA PRO A 549 10.43 16.07 20.63
C PRO A 549 10.59 14.68 19.97
N ASP A 550 11.76 14.39 19.41
CA ASP A 550 12.09 13.18 18.66
C ASP A 550 12.90 12.17 19.49
N LEU A 551 12.82 12.25 20.83
CA LEU A 551 13.48 11.30 21.72
C LEU A 551 13.08 9.84 21.38
N ILE A 552 14.10 9.05 21.05
CA ILE A 552 13.98 7.65 20.64
C ILE A 552 13.79 6.71 21.86
N PRO A 553 13.15 5.54 21.72
CA PRO A 553 12.90 4.64 22.84
C PRO A 553 14.20 4.04 23.44
N PRO A 554 14.30 3.92 24.77
CA PRO A 554 15.43 3.25 25.44
C PRO A 554 15.39 1.71 25.29
N HIS A 555 16.46 1.04 25.72
CA HIS A 555 16.58 -0.41 25.61
C HIS A 555 15.43 -1.18 26.29
N ASN A 556 15.00 -0.75 27.48
CA ASN A 556 13.89 -1.41 28.18
C ASN A 556 12.54 -1.31 27.46
N TYR A 557 12.31 -0.25 26.68
CA TYR A 557 11.12 -0.09 25.86
C TYR A 557 11.14 -1.13 24.74
N LEU A 558 12.27 -1.23 24.03
CA LEU A 558 12.45 -2.21 22.96
C LEU A 558 12.38 -3.64 23.51
N ALA A 559 13.02 -3.90 24.65
CA ALA A 559 13.01 -5.21 25.30
C ALA A 559 11.61 -5.69 25.68
N PHE A 560 10.73 -4.78 26.10
CA PHE A 560 9.34 -5.09 26.41
C PHE A 560 8.60 -5.65 25.20
N TYR A 561 8.61 -4.95 24.07
CA TYR A 561 7.92 -5.42 22.87
C TYR A 561 8.62 -6.59 22.19
N PHE A 562 9.96 -6.66 22.23
CA PHE A 562 10.70 -7.83 21.73
C PHE A 562 10.38 -9.08 22.53
N TRP A 563 10.26 -8.96 23.85
CA TRP A 563 9.83 -10.07 24.68
C TRP A 563 8.43 -10.53 24.31
N LEU A 564 7.47 -9.62 24.17
CA LEU A 564 6.10 -9.95 23.76
C LEU A 564 6.06 -10.71 22.43
N ARG A 565 6.82 -10.25 21.43
CA ARG A 565 6.78 -10.79 20.07
C ARG A 565 7.55 -12.10 19.91
N HIS A 566 8.73 -12.19 20.51
CA HIS A 566 9.72 -13.21 20.15
C HIS A 566 9.97 -14.23 21.26
N VAL A 567 9.68 -13.90 22.51
CA VAL A 567 9.94 -14.79 23.67
C VAL A 567 8.64 -15.29 24.26
N TYR A 568 7.74 -14.39 24.61
CA TYR A 568 6.42 -14.74 25.13
C TYR A 568 5.46 -15.19 24.01
N GLN A 569 5.65 -14.61 22.81
CA GLN A 569 4.94 -14.93 21.58
C GLN A 569 3.43 -14.75 21.72
N VAL A 570 3.01 -13.53 22.04
CA VAL A 570 1.59 -13.17 22.01
C VAL A 570 1.05 -13.23 20.59
N ASP A 571 -0.21 -13.62 20.46
CA ASP A 571 -0.95 -13.67 19.20
C ASP A 571 -1.51 -12.28 18.83
N ALA A 572 -1.86 -11.46 19.83
CA ALA A 572 -2.32 -10.08 19.64
C ALA A 572 -1.99 -9.17 20.83
N VAL A 573 -2.02 -7.86 20.57
CA VAL A 573 -1.85 -6.80 21.57
C VAL A 573 -3.13 -5.98 21.66
N ILE A 574 -3.54 -5.67 22.88
CA ILE A 574 -4.64 -4.76 23.19
C ILE A 574 -4.06 -3.59 23.98
N HIS A 575 -4.06 -2.38 23.42
CA HIS A 575 -3.76 -1.17 24.20
C HIS A 575 -5.05 -0.63 24.79
N VAL A 576 -5.11 -0.42 26.11
CA VAL A 576 -6.33 0.05 26.79
C VAL A 576 -6.09 1.44 27.38
N GLY A 577 -6.94 2.38 26.95
CA GLY A 577 -6.93 3.77 27.39
C GLY A 577 -6.19 4.69 26.42
N LYS A 578 -6.82 5.84 26.15
CA LYS A 578 -6.22 6.94 25.40
C LYS A 578 -5.26 7.74 26.30
N HIS A 579 -4.02 8.02 25.90
CA HIS A 579 -3.27 7.47 24.76
C HIS A 579 -2.02 6.75 25.24
N GLY A 580 -1.64 5.73 24.49
CA GLY A 580 -0.34 5.12 24.60
C GLY A 580 0.74 6.05 24.07
N ASN A 581 1.98 5.63 24.17
CA ASN A 581 3.12 6.39 23.65
C ASN A 581 3.78 5.72 22.42
N LEU A 582 3.25 4.60 21.93
CA LEU A 582 3.90 3.80 20.88
C LEU A 582 3.71 4.41 19.50
N GLU A 583 2.48 4.80 19.18
CA GLU A 583 2.08 5.50 17.96
C GLU A 583 2.74 6.88 17.81
N TRP A 584 3.27 7.41 18.91
CA TRP A 584 3.94 8.71 18.98
C TRP A 584 5.46 8.62 18.90
N LEU A 585 6.05 7.41 18.93
CA LEU A 585 7.51 7.27 18.80
C LEU A 585 8.01 7.88 17.48
N PRO A 586 9.28 8.31 17.41
CA PRO A 586 9.78 9.03 16.22
C PRO A 586 9.72 8.16 14.95
N GLY A 587 9.59 8.82 13.80
CA GLY A 587 9.49 8.17 12.50
C GLY A 587 8.41 8.82 11.61
N LYS A 588 8.11 8.15 10.49
CA LYS A 588 7.18 8.69 9.49
C LYS A 588 5.76 8.87 10.04
N GLY A 589 5.05 9.90 9.57
CA GLY A 589 3.64 10.16 9.96
C GLY A 589 2.65 9.10 9.49
N SER A 590 2.91 8.47 8.34
CA SER A 590 2.14 7.37 7.77
C SER A 590 3.06 6.44 6.96
N ALA A 591 2.57 5.25 6.58
CA ALA A 591 3.30 4.28 5.77
C ALA A 591 4.75 4.06 6.26
N LEU A 592 4.88 3.52 7.46
CA LEU A 592 6.16 3.44 8.17
C LEU A 592 7.23 2.62 7.44
N SER A 593 8.48 3.08 7.48
CA SER A 593 9.65 2.32 7.04
C SER A 593 10.20 1.42 8.16
N ALA A 594 11.17 0.57 7.83
CA ALA A 594 11.81 -0.34 8.78
C ALA A 594 12.59 0.37 9.90
N GLN A 595 12.84 1.68 9.73
CA GLN A 595 13.57 2.52 10.68
C GLN A 595 12.64 3.28 11.63
N CYS A 596 11.31 3.23 11.40
CA CYS A 596 10.35 3.89 12.26
C CYS A 596 10.22 3.15 13.59
N TRP A 597 10.35 3.86 14.72
CA TRP A 597 10.31 3.26 16.05
C TRP A 597 9.00 2.53 16.41
N PRO A 598 7.80 2.99 16.00
CA PRO A 598 6.58 2.20 16.19
C PRO A 598 6.64 0.84 15.48
N ASP A 599 7.22 0.80 14.28
CA ASP A 599 7.41 -0.41 13.46
C ASP A 599 8.43 -1.36 14.11
N ILE A 600 9.56 -0.81 14.56
CA ILE A 600 10.61 -1.55 15.27
C ILE A 600 10.06 -2.19 16.54
N ALA A 601 9.34 -1.41 17.37
CA ALA A 601 8.82 -1.89 18.64
C ALA A 601 7.72 -2.95 18.44
N LEU A 602 6.57 -2.56 17.87
CA LEU A 602 5.39 -3.42 17.78
C LEU A 602 5.52 -4.51 16.70
N GLY A 603 6.18 -4.19 15.59
CA GLY A 603 6.24 -5.08 14.43
C GLY A 603 4.88 -5.41 13.83
N ALA A 604 4.85 -6.48 13.04
CA ALA A 604 3.69 -6.97 12.32
C ALA A 604 2.72 -7.74 13.22
N MET A 605 2.21 -7.09 14.26
CA MET A 605 1.27 -7.66 15.24
C MET A 605 -0.17 -7.20 14.99
N PRO A 606 -1.18 -8.10 15.10
CA PRO A 606 -2.56 -7.70 15.31
C PRO A 606 -2.68 -6.82 16.56
N HIS A 607 -3.22 -5.63 16.38
CA HIS A 607 -3.27 -4.60 17.40
C HIS A 607 -4.70 -4.07 17.51
N PHE A 608 -5.31 -4.25 18.67
CA PHE A 608 -6.66 -3.77 18.98
C PHE A 608 -6.58 -2.64 20.00
N TYR A 609 -7.39 -1.61 19.82
CA TYR A 609 -7.27 -0.43 20.66
C TYR A 609 -8.65 0.18 20.96
N PRO A 610 -9.21 -0.11 22.16
CA PRO A 610 -10.32 0.67 22.72
C PRO A 610 -9.98 2.16 22.83
N PHE A 611 -10.74 3.01 22.15
CA PHE A 611 -10.43 4.44 22.00
C PHE A 611 -11.68 5.31 22.18
N ILE A 612 -11.52 6.54 22.68
CA ILE A 612 -12.66 7.45 22.90
C ILE A 612 -13.21 7.98 21.57
N VAL A 613 -14.53 7.88 21.37
CA VAL A 613 -15.18 8.23 20.08
C VAL A 613 -14.99 9.70 19.66
N ASN A 614 -14.88 10.62 20.62
CA ASN A 614 -14.80 12.06 20.34
C ASN A 614 -13.37 12.55 20.05
N ASP A 615 -12.39 11.65 19.95
CA ASP A 615 -11.02 11.98 19.59
C ASP A 615 -10.50 11.20 18.37
N PRO A 616 -11.08 11.46 17.19
CA PRO A 616 -10.71 10.75 15.96
C PRO A 616 -9.28 11.05 15.50
N GLY A 617 -8.70 12.18 15.92
CA GLY A 617 -7.36 12.60 15.51
C GLY A 617 -6.26 11.68 16.03
N GLU A 618 -6.24 11.40 17.34
CA GLU A 618 -5.26 10.50 17.92
C GLU A 618 -5.57 9.03 17.59
N GLY A 619 -6.85 8.67 17.46
CA GLY A 619 -7.25 7.34 16.96
C GLY A 619 -6.72 7.07 15.56
N ALA A 620 -6.78 8.05 14.66
CA ALA A 620 -6.20 7.94 13.31
C ALA A 620 -4.67 7.77 13.35
N GLN A 621 -3.96 8.43 14.28
CA GLN A 621 -2.53 8.25 14.47
C GLN A 621 -2.20 6.78 14.82
N ALA A 622 -2.95 6.18 15.74
CA ALA A 622 -2.80 4.77 16.10
C ALA A 622 -3.07 3.84 14.89
N LYS A 623 -4.16 4.08 14.13
CA LYS A 623 -4.46 3.32 12.89
C LYS A 623 -3.30 3.36 11.91
N ARG A 624 -2.77 4.56 11.62
CA ARG A 624 -1.79 4.80 10.55
C ARG A 624 -0.35 4.43 10.91
N ARG A 625 -0.01 4.41 12.20
CA ARG A 625 1.37 4.18 12.68
C ARG A 625 1.56 2.86 13.41
N THR A 626 0.47 2.18 13.79
CA THR A 626 0.56 0.95 14.59
C THR A 626 -0.40 -0.14 14.14
N GLN A 627 -0.96 -0.01 12.92
CA GLN A 627 -1.95 -0.91 12.34
C GLN A 627 -3.10 -1.25 13.31
N ALA A 628 -3.48 -0.28 14.14
CA ALA A 628 -4.50 -0.48 15.16
C ALA A 628 -5.89 -0.64 14.53
N ALA A 629 -6.62 -1.67 14.95
CA ALA A 629 -8.06 -1.75 14.84
C ALA A 629 -8.67 -1.01 16.03
N ILE A 630 -9.17 0.21 15.77
CA ILE A 630 -9.82 1.04 16.78
C ILE A 630 -11.23 0.50 17.07
N ILE A 631 -11.55 0.36 18.35
CA ILE A 631 -12.86 -0.03 18.86
C ILE A 631 -13.33 1.13 19.72
N ASP A 632 -14.27 1.94 19.23
CA ASP A 632 -14.67 3.16 19.92
C ASP A 632 -15.56 2.91 21.15
N HIS A 633 -15.50 3.83 22.12
CA HIS A 633 -16.28 3.79 23.36
C HIS A 633 -16.82 5.16 23.77
#